data_AF-A0A1M3F8M3-F1
#
_entry.id   AF-A0A1M3F8M3-F1
#
_cell.length_a   1.000
_cell.length_b   1.000
_cell.length_c   1.000
_cell.angle_alpha   90.00
_cell.angle_beta   90.00
_cell.angle_gamma   90.00
#
_symmetry.space_group_name_H-M   'P 1'
#
loop_
_entity.id
_entity.type
_entity.pdbx_description
1 polymer ?
#
loop_
_entity_poly.entity_id
_entity_poly.type
_entity_poly.pdbx_seq_one_letter_code
_entity_poly.pdbx_strand_id
1 'polypeptide(L)' 'MARGEPWIDYCADLKHSPSQMEACSAIVGNVLEFDDAGEPLNEKHAERRAVAWLCQYCTGDLLPGEPALEPWECELH' A
#
# COMPACT_ATOMS: atom_id res chain seq x y z
N MET A 1 -23.31 -11.83 23.27
CA MET A 1 -22.03 -12.22 22.63
C MET A 1 -21.79 -11.22 21.51
N ALA A 2 -20.89 -10.26 21.73
CA ALA A 2 -20.48 -9.30 20.71
C ALA A 2 -19.59 -10.03 19.70
N ARG A 3 -19.89 -9.90 18.40
CA ARG A 3 -18.98 -10.34 17.33
C ARG A 3 -17.76 -9.41 17.38
N GLY A 4 -16.69 -9.87 18.01
CA GLY A 4 -15.43 -9.15 18.09
C GLY A 4 -14.62 -9.43 16.84
N GLU A 5 -14.60 -8.49 15.91
CA GLU A 5 -13.56 -8.47 14.88
C GLU A 5 -12.30 -7.89 15.55
N PRO A 6 -11.17 -8.63 15.59
CA PRO A 6 -9.94 -8.11 16.13
C PRO A 6 -9.45 -6.99 15.19
N TRP A 7 -9.14 -5.83 15.76
CA TRP A 7 -8.41 -4.79 15.04
C TRP A 7 -7.15 -5.40 14.42
N ILE A 8 -6.99 -5.24 13.10
CA ILE A 8 -5.82 -5.77 12.41
C ILE A 8 -4.62 -4.91 12.78
N ASP A 9 -3.65 -5.51 13.47
CA ASP A 9 -2.35 -4.89 13.72
C ASP A 9 -1.44 -5.15 12.51
N TYR A 10 -1.65 -4.35 11.47
CA TYR A 10 -0.88 -4.41 10.22
C TYR A 10 0.64 -4.36 10.49
N CYS A 11 1.07 -3.65 11.54
CA CYS A 11 2.49 -3.54 11.92
C CYS A 11 3.06 -4.84 12.48
N ALA A 12 2.28 -5.64 13.22
CA ALA A 12 2.71 -6.94 13.71
C ALA A 12 2.92 -7.94 12.57
N ASP A 13 2.04 -7.93 11.58
CA ASP A 13 2.10 -8.83 10.42
C ASP A 13 3.22 -8.45 9.43
N LEU A 14 3.47 -7.15 9.23
CA LEU A 14 4.55 -6.66 8.37
C LEU A 14 5.95 -6.85 8.96
N LYS A 15 6.06 -6.96 10.29
CA LYS A 15 7.34 -7.07 11.00
C LYS A 15 8.20 -8.25 10.54
N HIS A 16 7.59 -9.27 9.97
CA HIS A 16 8.26 -10.49 9.54
C HIS A 16 8.55 -10.56 8.04
N SER A 17 8.20 -9.52 7.26
CA SER A 17 8.31 -9.56 5.81
C SER A 17 8.94 -8.29 5.22
N PRO A 18 10.27 -8.13 5.35
CA PRO A 18 11.01 -7.00 4.76
C PRO A 18 10.73 -6.78 3.28
N SER A 19 10.63 -7.85 2.50
CA SER A 19 10.29 -7.80 1.07
C SER A 19 8.92 -7.18 0.78
N GLN A 20 8.00 -7.19 1.75
CA GLN A 20 6.66 -6.61 1.61
C GLN A 20 6.65 -5.14 2.00
N MET A 21 7.54 -4.71 2.90
CA MET A 21 7.82 -3.30 3.12
C MET A 21 8.55 -2.68 1.91
N GLU A 22 9.47 -3.41 1.29
CA GLU A 22 10.15 -2.98 0.05
C GLU A 22 9.14 -2.78 -1.08
N ALA A 23 8.23 -3.74 -1.31
CA ALA A 23 7.15 -3.58 -2.28
C ALA A 23 6.22 -2.40 -1.96
N CYS A 24 5.86 -2.21 -0.68
CA CYS A 24 5.05 -1.06 -0.26
C CYS A 24 5.75 0.27 -0.55
N SER A 25 7.07 0.32 -0.38
CA SER A 25 7.89 1.50 -0.66
C SER A 25 8.02 1.75 -2.17
N ALA A 26 8.14 0.67 -2.96
CA ALA A 26 8.15 0.72 -4.42
C ALA A 26 6.86 1.33 -4.97
N ILE A 27 5.70 0.94 -4.43
CA ILE A 27 4.40 1.50 -4.83
C ILE A 27 4.36 3.02 -4.64
N VAL A 28 4.85 3.53 -3.51
CA VAL A 28 4.91 4.98 -3.30
C VAL A 28 5.82 5.62 -4.35
N GLY A 29 7.02 5.08 -4.57
CA GLY A 29 7.97 5.64 -5.53
C GLY A 29 7.49 5.60 -6.99
N ASN A 30 6.83 4.51 -7.40
CA ASN A 30 6.39 4.31 -8.77
C ASN A 30 5.12 5.11 -9.11
N VAL A 31 4.23 5.31 -8.13
CA VAL A 31 2.96 6.04 -8.32
C VAL A 31 3.10 7.55 -8.11
N LEU A 32 4.07 7.99 -7.29
CA LEU A 32 4.24 9.40 -6.98
C LEU A 32 4.72 10.18 -8.20
N GLU A 33 3.91 11.17 -8.60
CA GLU A 33 4.20 12.09 -9.68
C GLU A 33 4.70 13.41 -9.12
N PHE A 34 5.63 14.06 -9.84
CA PHE A 34 6.20 15.34 -9.48
C PHE A 34 5.97 16.37 -10.59
N ASP A 35 5.88 17.64 -10.21
CA ASP A 35 5.93 18.74 -11.16
C ASP A 35 7.37 19.07 -11.60
N ASP A 36 7.51 20.09 -12.46
CA ASP A 36 8.82 20.53 -12.96
C ASP A 36 9.75 21.08 -11.88
N ALA A 37 9.23 21.46 -10.70
CA ALA A 37 10.00 21.92 -9.56
C ALA A 37 10.38 20.77 -8.60
N GLY A 38 9.87 19.56 -8.83
CA GLY A 38 10.06 18.41 -7.96
C GLY A 38 9.09 18.35 -6.79
N GLU A 39 7.99 19.11 -6.84
CA GLU A 39 6.92 19.05 -5.83
C GLU A 39 5.92 17.95 -6.19
N PRO A 40 5.45 17.16 -5.22
CA PRO A 40 4.59 16.03 -5.50
C PRO A 40 3.16 16.46 -5.87
N LEU A 41 2.60 15.87 -6.93
CA LEU A 41 1.29 16.21 -7.48
C LEU A 41 0.16 15.32 -6.94
N ASN A 42 0.47 14.11 -6.49
CA ASN A 42 -0.52 13.07 -6.18
C ASN A 42 -0.21 12.29 -4.89
N GLU A 43 0.41 12.90 -3.87
CA GLU A 43 0.84 12.23 -2.62
C GLU A 43 -0.26 11.34 -2.00
N LYS A 44 -1.48 11.87 -1.89
CA LYS A 44 -2.62 11.14 -1.31
C LYS A 44 -3.08 9.96 -2.15
N HIS A 45 -2.85 10.01 -3.46
CA HIS A 45 -3.09 8.88 -4.33
C HIS A 45 -2.01 7.80 -4.12
N ALA A 46 -0.73 8.17 -4.15
CA ALA A 46 0.38 7.25 -3.90
C ALA A 46 0.28 6.57 -2.51
N GLU A 47 -0.05 7.35 -1.46
CA GLU A 47 -0.32 6.84 -0.12
C GLU A 47 -1.47 5.82 -0.13
N ARG A 48 -2.58 6.14 -0.82
CA ARG A 48 -3.74 5.26 -0.90
C ARG A 48 -3.43 3.95 -1.63
N ARG A 49 -2.60 3.98 -2.68
CA ARG A 49 -2.13 2.75 -3.37
C ARG A 49 -1.28 1.89 -2.45
N ALA A 50 -0.38 2.50 -1.67
CA ALA A 50 0.40 1.79 -0.65
C ALA A 50 -0.51 1.16 0.42
N VAL A 51 -1.54 1.86 0.90
CA VAL A 51 -2.52 1.29 1.85
C VAL A 51 -3.31 0.14 1.21
N ALA A 52 -3.65 0.22 -0.08
CA ALA A 52 -4.31 -0.87 -0.79
C ALA A 52 -3.47 -2.16 -0.79
N TRP A 53 -2.15 -2.04 -1.00
CA TRP A 53 -1.21 -3.15 -0.88
C TRP A 53 -1.13 -3.72 0.53
N LEU A 54 -1.02 -2.86 1.55
CA LEU A 54 -0.98 -3.31 2.95
C LEU A 54 -2.26 -4.03 3.35
N CYS A 55 -3.42 -3.53 2.92
CA CYS A 55 -4.71 -4.16 3.13
C CYS A 55 -4.76 -5.54 2.46
N GLN A 56 -4.42 -5.60 1.17
CA GLN A 56 -4.46 -6.85 0.41
C GLN A 56 -3.46 -7.87 0.95
N TYR A 57 -2.26 -7.45 1.34
CA TYR A 57 -1.25 -8.33 1.90
C TYR A 57 -1.65 -8.91 3.26
N CYS A 58 -2.08 -8.06 4.21
CA CYS A 58 -2.38 -8.51 5.57
C CYS A 58 -3.73 -9.23 5.69
N THR A 59 -4.70 -8.90 4.84
CA THR A 59 -6.09 -9.42 4.96
C THR A 59 -6.49 -10.36 3.83
N GLY A 60 -5.79 -10.32 2.70
CA GLY A 60 -6.20 -10.97 1.45
C GLY A 60 -7.23 -10.16 0.65
N ASP A 61 -7.77 -9.07 1.22
CA ASP A 61 -8.84 -8.28 0.63
C ASP A 61 -8.35 -6.89 0.18
N LEU A 62 -8.86 -6.45 -0.98
CA LEU A 62 -8.70 -5.06 -1.44
C LEU A 62 -9.64 -4.13 -0.67
N LEU A 63 -9.21 -2.87 -0.51
CA LEU A 63 -10.08 -1.82 0.02
C LEU A 63 -11.35 -1.69 -0.85
N PRO A 64 -12.54 -1.52 -0.25
CA PRO A 64 -13.78 -1.37 -1.01
C PRO A 64 -13.71 -0.21 -2.02
N GLY A 65 -13.97 -0.51 -3.29
CA GLY A 65 -13.94 0.47 -4.38
C GLY A 65 -12.54 0.83 -4.89
N GLU A 66 -11.50 0.17 -4.38
CA GLU A 66 -10.14 0.34 -4.87
C GLU A 66 -9.89 -0.55 -6.10
N PRO A 67 -9.28 -0.04 -7.17
CA PRO A 67 -8.86 -0.90 -8.27
C PRO A 67 -7.75 -1.85 -7.81
N ALA A 68 -7.66 -3.00 -8.49
CA ALA A 68 -6.56 -3.93 -8.29
C ALA A 68 -5.20 -3.23 -8.45
N LEU A 69 -4.19 -3.72 -7.75
CA LEU A 69 -2.81 -3.26 -7.94
C LEU A 69 -2.30 -3.72 -9.29
N GLU A 70 -1.68 -2.79 -10.02
CA GLU A 70 -1.06 -3.11 -11.29
C GLU A 70 0.36 -3.62 -11.04
N PRO A 71 0.88 -4.57 -11.85
CA PRO A 71 2.20 -5.18 -11.59
C PRO A 71 3.35 -4.16 -11.50
N TRP A 72 3.30 -3.12 -12.33
CA TRP A 72 4.32 -2.06 -12.37
C TRP A 72 4.35 -1.22 -11.08
N GLU A 73 3.24 -1.13 -10.33
CA GLU A 73 3.22 -0.42 -9.05
C GLU A 73 4.16 -1.11 -8.04
N CYS A 74 4.32 -2.44 -8.13
CA CYS A 74 5.14 -3.22 -7.21
C CYS A 74 6.56 -3.52 -7.73
N GLU A 75 6.92 -3.08 -8.94
CA GLU A 75 8.23 -3.35 -9.54
C GLU A 75 9.34 -2.59 -8.79
N LEU A 76 10.44 -3.31 -8.51
CA LEU A 76 11.66 -2.74 -7.95
C LEU A 76 12.62 -2.39 -9.10
N HIS A 77 13.04 -1.12 -9.19
CA HIS A 77 13.95 -0.60 -10.23
C HIS A 77 15.37 -0.39 -9.70
#